data_AF-A0A812IKU6-F1
#
_entry.id   AF-A0A812IKU6-F1
#
_cell.length_a   1.000
_cell.length_b   1.000
_cell.length_c   1.000
_cell.angle_alpha   90.00
_cell.angle_beta   90.00
_cell.angle_gamma   90.00
#
_symmetry.space_group_name_H-M   'P 1'
#
loop_
_entity.id
_entity.type
_entity.pdbx_description
1 polymer ?
#
loop_
_entity_poly.entity_id
_entity_poly.type
_entity_poly.pdbx_seq_one_letter_code
_entity_poly.pdbx_strand_id
1 'polypeptide(L)'
;MYMSMALIRHSKVFTASRLSQIQLAPEFPAAMAAVAGVQPNPKPTALSGPELLKDAAWFDANWPFISAFLCPFAFVLPFVVCKLPGRKAIRDPYVLGWLTVAFYLCHQIEEHAYDLRGWRYAFVPDFNHGTGAWLFKECEKLGHKTCPADPRFATYINVVTVWGGFVVAMLCAHHLGGQYAYAGFCNWGMSIVNTATGHLIPWALMGYNPGAFQSIFMFAFGMYALSRVDQFFAGICIVNGLLFHAICFGVGANLVLKAHWPLEIVAVLCFIFSTAVPLLLAKLFAPQAEKRL
;
A
#
# COMPACT_ATOMS: atom_id res chain seq x y z
N MET A 1 3.61 -55.78 25.45
CA MET A 1 4.05 -55.53 24.06
C MET A 1 4.23 -54.02 23.90
N TYR A 2 5.42 -53.52 24.23
CA TYR A 2 5.75 -52.10 24.28
C TYR A 2 6.31 -51.68 22.90
N MET A 3 5.60 -50.83 22.16
CA MET A 3 6.14 -50.18 20.97
C MET A 3 6.84 -48.88 21.38
N SER A 4 8.17 -48.89 21.20
CA SER A 4 9.07 -47.76 21.37
C SER A 4 8.92 -46.79 20.20
N MET A 5 8.53 -45.54 20.46
CA MET A 5 8.57 -44.43 19.49
C MET A 5 9.96 -43.80 19.50
N ALA A 6 10.73 -44.03 18.43
CA ALA A 6 11.98 -43.33 18.18
C ALA A 6 11.69 -41.91 17.67
N LEU A 7 11.99 -40.91 18.50
CA LEU A 7 11.97 -39.50 18.15
C LEU A 7 13.20 -39.17 17.28
N ILE A 8 12.99 -38.87 15.99
CA ILE A 8 14.01 -38.33 15.11
C ILE A 8 14.12 -36.82 15.37
N ARG A 9 15.14 -36.41 16.14
CA ARG A 9 15.57 -35.01 16.27
C ARG A 9 16.38 -34.62 15.03
N HIS A 10 15.78 -33.88 14.10
CA HIS A 10 16.53 -33.08 13.13
C HIS A 10 16.52 -31.60 13.55
N SER A 11 17.36 -31.26 14.52
CA SER A 11 17.77 -29.87 14.74
C SER A 11 18.75 -29.47 13.63
N LYS A 12 18.26 -28.89 12.54
CA LYS A 12 19.12 -28.16 11.62
C LYS A 12 19.57 -26.89 12.33
N VAL A 13 20.80 -26.91 12.81
CA VAL A 13 21.55 -25.74 13.27
C VAL A 13 21.60 -24.77 12.09
N PHE A 14 20.78 -23.72 12.14
CA PHE A 14 20.96 -22.54 11.30
C PHE A 14 22.23 -21.84 11.79
N THR A 15 23.34 -22.08 11.10
CA THR A 15 24.60 -21.39 11.34
C THR A 15 24.43 -19.91 10.99
N ALA A 16 24.64 -19.05 11.98
CA ALA A 16 24.56 -17.59 11.89
C ALA A 16 25.63 -16.94 10.98
N SER A 17 26.29 -17.70 10.09
CA SER A 17 27.44 -17.21 9.31
C SER A 17 27.10 -16.62 7.95
N ARG A 18 25.81 -16.52 7.57
CA ARG A 18 25.37 -15.88 6.30
C ARG A 18 24.70 -14.52 6.44
N LEU A 19 24.55 -13.98 7.65
CA LEU A 19 24.04 -12.61 7.85
C LEU A 19 25.15 -11.54 7.84
N SER A 20 26.43 -11.94 7.84
CA SER A 20 27.57 -11.02 7.85
C SER A 20 28.07 -10.57 6.48
N GLN A 21 27.37 -10.94 5.39
CA GLN A 21 27.70 -10.49 4.02
C GLN A 21 26.58 -9.70 3.35
N ILE A 22 25.65 -9.14 4.12
CA ILE A 22 24.97 -7.94 3.65
C ILE A 22 25.99 -6.81 3.82
N GLN A 23 26.85 -6.63 2.81
CA GLN A 23 27.58 -5.38 2.65
C GLN A 23 26.52 -4.30 2.50
N LEU A 24 26.23 -3.59 3.59
CA LEU A 24 25.58 -2.29 3.54
C LEU A 24 26.28 -1.50 2.44
N ALA A 25 25.54 -1.12 1.40
CA ALA A 25 26.09 -0.38 0.28
C ALA A 25 26.90 0.80 0.83
N PRO A 26 28.22 0.87 0.61
CA PRO A 26 29.09 1.86 1.25
C PRO A 26 28.86 3.28 0.73
N GLU A 27 27.88 3.49 -0.15
CA GLU A 27 27.66 4.75 -0.86
C GLU A 27 26.83 5.78 -0.07
N PHE A 28 26.05 5.34 0.92
CA PHE A 28 25.16 6.27 1.65
C PHE A 28 25.89 7.19 2.67
N PRO A 29 26.87 6.71 3.45
CA PRO A 29 27.61 7.57 4.40
C PRO A 29 28.44 8.66 3.71
N ALA A 30 28.99 8.37 2.52
CA ALA A 30 29.74 9.34 1.72
C ALA A 30 28.84 10.45 1.15
N ALA A 31 27.59 10.11 0.77
CA ALA A 31 26.60 11.08 0.31
C ALA A 31 26.15 12.07 1.42
N MET A 32 26.13 11.62 2.68
CA MET A 32 25.74 12.46 3.82
C MET A 32 26.85 13.43 4.29
N ALA A 33 28.13 13.15 3.99
CA ALA A 33 29.25 14.00 4.39
C ALA A 33 29.46 15.22 3.46
N ALA A 34 28.78 15.29 2.31
CA ALA A 34 28.93 16.35 1.30
C ALA A 34 27.90 17.51 1.43
N VAL A 35 27.30 17.70 2.61
CA VAL A 35 26.06 18.49 2.79
C VAL A 35 26.30 20.00 3.03
N ALA A 36 27.52 20.49 2.87
CA ALA A 36 27.79 21.93 2.85
C ALA A 36 27.71 22.47 1.41
N GLY A 37 26.54 23.01 1.01
CA GLY A 37 26.35 23.65 -0.31
C GLY A 37 25.26 23.05 -1.21
N VAL A 38 24.42 22.16 -0.71
CA VAL A 38 23.41 21.45 -1.51
C VAL A 38 22.20 22.34 -1.79
N GLN A 39 21.86 22.49 -3.06
CA GLN A 39 20.68 23.22 -3.54
C GLN A 39 19.39 22.48 -3.13
N PRO A 40 18.26 23.19 -2.91
CA PRO A 40 16.97 22.55 -2.66
C PRO A 40 16.63 21.51 -3.72
N ASN A 41 15.90 20.46 -3.34
CA ASN A 41 15.38 19.48 -4.30
C ASN A 41 14.72 20.23 -5.48
N PRO A 42 15.14 19.96 -6.73
CA PRO A 42 14.63 20.70 -7.88
C PRO A 42 13.12 20.56 -8.02
N LYS A 43 12.47 21.28 -8.93
CA LYS A 43 11.06 20.99 -9.22
C LYS A 43 11.01 19.74 -10.13
N PRO A 44 10.13 18.76 -9.86
CA PRO A 44 9.96 17.62 -10.76
C PRO A 44 9.56 18.05 -12.18
N THR A 45 10.03 17.28 -13.16
CA THR A 45 9.79 17.49 -14.58
C THR A 45 9.28 16.20 -15.23
N ALA A 46 8.85 16.28 -16.50
CA ALA A 46 8.46 15.11 -17.29
C ALA A 46 9.55 14.03 -17.39
N LEU A 47 10.82 14.40 -17.20
CA LEU A 47 11.97 13.47 -17.26
C LEU A 47 12.35 12.88 -15.90
N SER A 48 11.90 13.47 -14.78
CA SER A 48 12.30 13.04 -13.44
C SER A 48 11.94 11.60 -13.14
N GLY A 49 10.75 11.15 -13.54
CA GLY A 49 10.32 9.76 -13.39
C GLY A 49 11.07 8.79 -14.32
N PRO A 50 11.13 9.02 -15.65
CA PRO A 50 11.95 8.21 -16.56
C PRO A 50 13.40 8.06 -16.13
N GLU A 51 14.03 9.12 -15.63
CA GLU A 51 15.40 9.08 -15.12
C GLU A 51 15.54 8.20 -13.87
N LEU A 52 14.56 8.25 -12.96
CA LEU A 52 14.53 7.40 -11.78
C LEU A 52 14.40 5.91 -12.15
N LEU A 53 13.74 5.60 -13.27
CA LEU A 53 13.51 4.23 -13.72
C LEU A 53 14.68 3.59 -14.48
N LYS A 54 15.73 4.34 -14.85
CA LYS A 54 16.86 3.81 -15.65
C LYS A 54 17.57 2.63 -14.98
N ASP A 55 17.71 2.70 -13.65
CA ASP A 55 18.41 1.70 -12.84
C ASP A 55 17.44 0.80 -12.05
N ALA A 56 16.13 0.98 -12.25
CA ALA A 56 15.11 0.21 -11.54
C ALA A 56 14.98 -1.20 -12.15
N ALA A 57 14.66 -2.19 -11.31
CA ALA A 57 14.31 -3.51 -11.82
C ALA A 57 13.07 -3.42 -12.72
N TRP A 58 12.99 -4.29 -13.74
CA TRP A 58 11.89 -4.27 -14.70
C TRP A 58 10.51 -4.29 -14.02
N PHE A 59 10.35 -5.08 -12.95
CA PHE A 59 9.08 -5.16 -12.23
C PHE A 59 8.74 -3.86 -11.52
N ASP A 60 9.71 -3.19 -10.89
CA ASP A 60 9.48 -1.93 -10.18
C ASP A 60 9.06 -0.79 -11.14
N ALA A 61 9.56 -0.86 -12.37
CA ALA A 61 9.13 0.03 -13.44
C ALA A 61 7.74 -0.34 -13.96
N ASN A 62 7.40 -1.62 -14.14
CA ASN A 62 6.24 -2.01 -14.97
C ASN A 62 5.02 -2.54 -14.22
N TRP A 63 5.08 -2.75 -12.91
CA TRP A 63 3.92 -3.22 -12.12
C TRP A 63 2.65 -2.36 -12.29
N PRO A 64 2.67 -1.03 -12.52
CA PRO A 64 1.44 -0.27 -12.71
C PRO A 64 0.68 -0.66 -13.98
N PHE A 65 1.39 -1.10 -15.03
CA PHE A 65 0.75 -1.60 -16.25
C PHE A 65 0.11 -2.98 -16.04
N ILE A 66 0.69 -3.79 -15.15
CA ILE A 66 0.05 -5.03 -14.71
C ILE A 66 -1.21 -4.69 -13.90
N SER A 67 -1.20 -3.67 -13.03
CA SER A 67 -2.42 -3.17 -12.37
C SER A 67 -3.48 -2.77 -13.40
N ALA A 68 -3.09 -2.04 -14.45
CA ALA A 68 -3.99 -1.65 -15.53
C ALA A 68 -4.64 -2.86 -16.23
N PHE A 69 -3.85 -3.90 -16.51
CA PHE A 69 -4.34 -5.14 -17.09
C PHE A 69 -5.29 -5.90 -16.14
N LEU A 70 -4.97 -5.96 -14.84
CA LEU A 70 -5.75 -6.70 -13.84
C LEU A 70 -7.05 -5.97 -13.42
N CYS A 71 -7.07 -4.64 -13.49
CA CYS A 71 -8.19 -3.79 -13.10
C CYS A 71 -9.56 -4.24 -13.63
N PRO A 72 -9.79 -4.45 -14.95
CA PRO A 72 -11.10 -4.87 -15.45
C PRO A 72 -11.55 -6.22 -14.88
N PHE A 73 -10.63 -7.18 -14.68
CA PHE A 73 -10.95 -8.46 -14.06
C PHE A 73 -11.35 -8.29 -12.60
N ALA A 74 -10.63 -7.45 -11.85
CA ALA A 74 -10.94 -7.14 -10.46
C ALA A 74 -12.31 -6.46 -10.29
N PHE A 75 -12.77 -5.68 -11.28
CA PHE A 75 -14.13 -5.12 -11.27
C PHE A 75 -15.22 -6.16 -11.50
N VAL A 76 -14.96 -7.17 -12.34
CA VAL A 76 -15.98 -8.17 -12.71
C VAL A 76 -16.06 -9.32 -11.71
N LEU A 77 -14.90 -9.76 -11.19
CA LEU A 77 -14.77 -10.92 -10.32
C LEU A 77 -15.76 -10.94 -9.13
N PRO A 78 -16.02 -9.84 -8.39
CA PRO A 78 -16.87 -9.88 -7.21
C PRO A 78 -18.32 -10.22 -7.55
N PHE A 79 -18.80 -9.76 -8.70
CA PHE A 79 -20.15 -10.04 -9.18
C PHE A 79 -20.30 -11.49 -9.65
N VAL A 80 -19.26 -12.05 -10.27
CA VAL A 80 -19.23 -13.46 -10.70
C VAL A 80 -19.16 -14.40 -9.49
N VAL A 81 -18.27 -14.12 -8.54
CA VAL A 81 -18.06 -14.96 -7.35
C VAL A 81 -19.27 -14.91 -6.42
N CYS A 82 -19.87 -13.75 -6.19
CA CYS A 82 -21.01 -13.61 -5.28
C CYS A 82 -22.35 -13.99 -5.92
N LYS A 83 -22.42 -14.09 -7.26
CA LYS A 83 -23.66 -14.41 -8.01
C LYS A 83 -24.85 -13.51 -7.66
N LEU A 84 -24.59 -12.24 -7.33
CA LEU A 84 -25.62 -11.27 -6.95
C LEU A 84 -25.92 -10.33 -8.12
N PRO A 85 -27.20 -10.12 -8.50
CA PRO A 85 -27.54 -9.20 -9.57
C PRO A 85 -27.61 -7.75 -9.10
N GLY A 86 -27.07 -6.84 -9.92
CA GLY A 86 -27.33 -5.40 -9.90
C GLY A 86 -27.24 -4.75 -8.51
N ARG A 87 -28.35 -4.14 -8.07
CA ARG A 87 -28.43 -3.36 -6.82
C ARG A 87 -28.17 -4.17 -5.55
N LYS A 88 -28.40 -5.50 -5.57
CA LYS A 88 -28.14 -6.36 -4.41
C LYS A 88 -26.65 -6.55 -4.20
N ALA A 89 -25.87 -6.64 -5.29
CA ALA A 89 -24.43 -6.80 -5.21
C ALA A 89 -23.74 -5.60 -4.55
N ILE A 90 -24.11 -4.37 -4.92
CA ILE A 90 -23.51 -3.14 -4.36
C ILE A 90 -23.95 -2.80 -2.92
N ARG A 91 -24.72 -3.68 -2.29
CA ARG A 91 -25.05 -3.64 -0.86
C ARG A 91 -24.35 -4.75 -0.08
N ASP A 92 -23.74 -5.69 -0.80
CA ASP A 92 -23.14 -6.86 -0.21
C ASP A 92 -21.72 -6.54 0.30
N PRO A 93 -21.38 -6.87 1.56
CA PRO A 93 -20.10 -6.52 2.14
C PRO A 93 -18.91 -7.16 1.42
N TYR A 94 -19.07 -8.37 0.86
CA TYR A 94 -18.01 -9.03 0.11
C TYR A 94 -17.77 -8.34 -1.23
N VAL A 95 -18.84 -8.04 -1.97
CA VAL A 95 -18.72 -7.32 -3.23
C VAL A 95 -18.05 -5.97 -3.00
N LEU A 96 -18.52 -5.19 -2.01
CA LEU A 96 -17.93 -3.90 -1.68
C LEU A 96 -16.47 -4.02 -1.24
N GLY A 97 -16.12 -5.03 -0.43
CA GLY A 97 -14.76 -5.27 0.01
C GLY A 97 -13.80 -5.65 -1.13
N TRP A 98 -14.24 -6.45 -2.09
CA TRP A 98 -13.44 -6.75 -3.27
C TRP A 98 -13.30 -5.57 -4.23
N LEU A 99 -14.33 -4.72 -4.32
CA LEU A 99 -14.25 -3.51 -5.15
C LEU A 99 -13.14 -2.57 -4.68
N THR A 100 -12.72 -2.60 -3.41
CA THR A 100 -11.54 -1.86 -2.94
C THR A 100 -10.30 -2.21 -3.77
N VAL A 101 -10.10 -3.49 -4.08
CA VAL A 101 -8.96 -3.96 -4.91
C VAL A 101 -9.05 -3.34 -6.30
N ALA A 102 -10.21 -3.40 -6.94
CA ALA A 102 -10.41 -2.90 -8.30
C ALA A 102 -10.17 -1.38 -8.40
N PHE A 103 -10.73 -0.61 -7.48
CA PHE A 103 -10.53 0.84 -7.45
C PHE A 103 -9.08 1.21 -7.20
N TYR A 104 -8.39 0.50 -6.31
CA TYR A 104 -6.98 0.79 -6.04
C TYR A 104 -6.06 0.39 -7.20
N LEU A 105 -6.32 -0.74 -7.87
CA LEU A 105 -5.61 -1.11 -9.10
C LEU A 105 -5.78 -0.04 -10.18
N CYS A 106 -6.97 0.54 -10.29
CA CYS A 106 -7.22 1.64 -11.21
C CYS A 106 -6.39 2.88 -10.83
N HIS A 107 -6.44 3.30 -9.55
CA HIS A 107 -5.70 4.45 -8.98
C HIS A 107 -4.18 4.36 -9.19
N GLN A 108 -3.61 3.16 -9.10
CA GLN A 108 -2.18 2.94 -9.32
C GLN A 108 -1.70 3.30 -10.73
N ILE A 109 -2.60 3.39 -11.71
CA ILE A 109 -2.26 3.73 -13.09
C ILE A 109 -1.89 5.21 -13.19
N GLU A 110 -2.74 6.12 -12.71
CA GLU A 110 -2.42 7.55 -12.72
C GLU A 110 -1.26 7.85 -11.77
N GLU A 111 -1.25 7.22 -10.59
CA GLU A 111 -0.22 7.46 -9.59
C GLU A 111 1.16 7.02 -10.09
N HIS A 112 1.30 5.79 -10.60
CA HIS A 112 2.61 5.20 -10.87
C HIS A 112 2.90 4.87 -12.33
N ALA A 113 1.91 4.81 -13.23
CA ALA A 113 2.15 4.62 -14.66
C ALA A 113 2.38 5.97 -15.34
N TYR A 114 1.30 6.70 -15.59
CA TYR A 114 1.27 8.00 -16.25
C TYR A 114 0.24 8.89 -15.57
N ASP A 115 0.67 10.04 -15.10
CA ASP A 115 -0.24 10.99 -14.47
C ASP A 115 -1.13 11.72 -15.50
N LEU A 116 -2.02 12.60 -15.03
CA LEU A 116 -2.93 13.37 -15.90
C LEU A 116 -2.19 14.31 -16.86
N ARG A 117 -0.92 14.64 -16.58
CA ARG A 117 -0.04 15.44 -17.45
C ARG A 117 0.67 14.58 -18.51
N GLY A 118 0.51 13.25 -18.44
CA GLY A 118 1.21 12.29 -19.28
C GLY A 118 2.65 12.00 -18.83
N TRP A 119 3.02 12.38 -17.59
CA TRP A 119 4.36 12.17 -17.07
C TRP A 119 4.50 10.76 -16.51
N ARG A 120 5.51 10.04 -16.98
CA ARG A 120 5.79 8.66 -16.58
C ARG A 120 6.33 8.63 -15.15
N TYR A 121 5.73 7.82 -14.26
CA TYR A 121 6.24 7.55 -12.91
C TYR A 121 6.53 8.82 -12.09
N ALA A 122 5.69 9.85 -12.23
CA ALA A 122 5.94 11.15 -11.62
C ALA A 122 5.68 11.20 -10.11
N PHE A 123 4.92 10.24 -9.56
CA PHE A 123 4.54 10.28 -8.14
C PHE A 123 5.74 10.29 -7.20
N VAL A 124 6.73 9.42 -7.41
CA VAL A 124 7.88 9.33 -6.49
C VAL A 124 8.68 10.63 -6.46
N PRO A 125 9.09 11.23 -7.61
CA PRO A 125 9.71 12.55 -7.62
C PRO A 125 8.86 13.66 -6.98
N ASP A 126 7.57 13.71 -7.29
CA ASP A 126 6.63 14.71 -6.74
C ASP A 126 6.46 14.56 -5.24
N PHE A 127 6.30 13.32 -4.77
CA PHE A 127 6.21 12.97 -3.37
C PHE A 127 7.48 13.39 -2.63
N ASN A 128 8.66 13.01 -3.14
CA ASN A 128 9.94 13.33 -2.53
C ASN A 128 10.21 14.85 -2.48
N HIS A 129 9.73 15.61 -3.47
CA HIS A 129 9.81 17.07 -3.50
C HIS A 129 8.86 17.75 -2.50
N GLY A 130 7.62 17.27 -2.43
CA GLY A 130 6.55 17.87 -1.64
C GLY A 130 6.44 17.24 -0.25
N THR A 131 5.45 16.36 -0.09
CA THR A 131 5.08 15.75 1.19
C THR A 131 6.24 15.00 1.86
N GLY A 132 7.06 14.31 1.08
CA GLY A 132 8.24 13.58 1.55
C GLY A 132 9.27 14.52 2.18
N ALA A 133 9.65 15.59 1.51
CA ALA A 133 10.56 16.61 2.06
C ALA A 133 9.97 17.31 3.30
N TRP A 134 8.65 17.48 3.36
CA TRP A 134 7.99 18.05 4.54
C TRP A 134 8.06 17.11 5.76
N LEU A 135 7.78 15.81 5.56
CA LEU A 135 7.77 14.79 6.62
C LEU A 135 9.17 14.34 7.05
N PHE A 136 10.10 14.27 6.10
CA PHE A 136 11.45 13.75 6.27
C PHE A 136 12.43 14.85 5.83
N LYS A 137 12.77 15.74 6.76
CA LYS A 137 13.62 16.91 6.50
C LYS A 137 15.01 16.55 5.98
N GLU A 138 15.47 15.34 6.29
CA GLU A 138 16.72 14.79 5.76
C GLU A 138 16.68 14.64 4.23
N CYS A 139 15.50 14.45 3.65
CA CYS A 139 15.31 14.28 2.21
C CYS A 139 15.42 15.57 1.41
N GLU A 140 15.31 16.76 2.03
CA GLU A 140 15.56 18.05 1.36
C GLU A 140 16.98 18.13 0.77
N LYS A 141 17.89 17.29 1.26
CA LYS A 141 19.32 17.29 0.95
C LYS A 141 19.76 16.12 0.06
N LEU A 142 18.87 15.16 -0.21
CA LEU A 142 19.22 13.89 -0.87
C LEU A 142 18.74 13.80 -2.33
N GLY A 143 18.08 14.83 -2.86
CA GLY A 143 17.56 14.83 -4.23
C GLY A 143 16.27 14.02 -4.39
N HIS A 144 15.59 14.15 -5.53
CA HIS A 144 14.35 13.40 -5.82
C HIS A 144 14.54 11.89 -5.91
N LYS A 145 15.78 11.41 -6.06
CA LYS A 145 16.03 10.05 -6.53
C LYS A 145 15.97 9.00 -5.43
N THR A 146 16.12 9.40 -4.17
CA THR A 146 16.47 8.44 -3.11
C THR A 146 15.77 8.66 -1.78
N CYS A 147 14.93 9.70 -1.59
CA CYS A 147 14.41 9.99 -0.25
C CYS A 147 13.04 10.71 -0.22
N PRO A 148 12.06 10.22 0.56
CA PRO A 148 12.08 8.97 1.33
C PRO A 148 11.71 7.74 0.49
N ALA A 149 11.21 7.93 -0.73
CA ALA A 149 10.73 6.85 -1.58
C ALA A 149 11.64 6.66 -2.80
N ASP A 150 11.78 5.40 -3.22
CA ASP A 150 12.36 4.98 -4.48
C ASP A 150 11.37 4.04 -5.22
N PRO A 151 11.66 3.58 -6.45
CA PRO A 151 10.75 2.70 -7.16
C PRO A 151 10.45 1.38 -6.45
N ARG A 152 11.41 0.82 -5.72
CA ARG A 152 11.24 -0.45 -4.99
C ARG A 152 10.33 -0.25 -3.77
N PHE A 153 10.54 0.83 -3.02
CA PHE A 153 9.70 1.22 -1.88
C PHE A 153 8.24 1.40 -2.33
N ALA A 154 8.02 2.14 -3.42
CA ALA A 154 6.70 2.34 -4.01
C ALA A 154 6.05 1.01 -4.44
N THR A 155 6.84 0.11 -5.03
CA THR A 155 6.39 -1.23 -5.44
C THR A 155 5.97 -2.06 -4.24
N TYR A 156 6.76 -2.10 -3.17
CA TYR A 156 6.40 -2.86 -1.97
C TYR A 156 5.13 -2.35 -1.32
N ILE A 157 5.00 -1.03 -1.13
CA ILE A 157 3.78 -0.49 -0.55
C ILE A 157 2.57 -0.87 -1.39
N ASN A 158 2.61 -0.69 -2.70
CA ASN A 158 1.43 -0.85 -3.54
C ASN A 158 1.10 -2.31 -3.85
N VAL A 159 2.08 -3.08 -4.30
CA VAL A 159 1.86 -4.48 -4.71
C VAL A 159 1.59 -5.35 -3.49
N VAL A 160 2.37 -5.19 -2.41
CA VAL A 160 2.18 -6.04 -1.22
C VAL A 160 0.89 -5.69 -0.49
N THR A 161 0.55 -4.40 -0.36
CA THR A 161 -0.72 -3.99 0.28
C THR A 161 -1.93 -4.39 -0.55
N VAL A 162 -1.97 -4.01 -1.83
CA VAL A 162 -3.19 -4.13 -2.63
C VAL A 162 -3.32 -5.53 -3.23
N TRP A 163 -2.28 -6.03 -3.89
CA TRP A 163 -2.38 -7.31 -4.61
C TRP A 163 -2.20 -8.49 -3.67
N GLY A 164 -1.32 -8.36 -2.68
CA GLY A 164 -1.17 -9.34 -1.62
C GLY A 164 -2.25 -9.16 -0.57
N GLY A 165 -2.19 -8.04 0.15
CA GLY A 165 -2.88 -7.88 1.40
C GLY A 165 -4.39 -7.80 1.29
N PHE A 166 -4.91 -6.89 0.47
CA PHE A 166 -6.35 -6.76 0.31
C PHE A 166 -6.97 -8.04 -0.24
N VAL A 167 -6.31 -8.70 -1.20
CA VAL A 167 -6.75 -9.97 -1.79
C VAL A 167 -6.76 -11.07 -0.72
N VAL A 168 -5.68 -11.26 0.03
CA VAL A 168 -5.60 -12.28 1.08
C VAL A 168 -6.64 -12.00 2.18
N ALA A 169 -6.83 -10.74 2.59
CA ALA A 169 -7.87 -10.36 3.54
C ALA A 169 -9.26 -10.78 3.05
N MET A 170 -9.58 -10.52 1.78
CA MET A 170 -10.89 -10.88 1.21
C MET A 170 -11.06 -12.39 1.03
N LEU A 171 -10.02 -13.12 0.64
CA LEU A 171 -10.05 -14.59 0.59
C LEU A 171 -10.30 -15.19 1.98
N CYS A 172 -9.59 -14.71 3.00
CA CYS A 172 -9.82 -15.11 4.39
C CYS A 172 -11.23 -14.74 4.87
N ALA A 173 -11.72 -13.54 4.55
CA ALA A 173 -13.07 -13.10 4.89
C ALA A 173 -14.15 -14.03 4.30
N HIS A 174 -13.96 -14.48 3.05
CA HIS A 174 -14.87 -15.43 2.40
C HIS A 174 -14.87 -16.78 3.11
N HIS A 175 -13.69 -17.25 3.51
CA HIS A 175 -13.55 -18.54 4.20
C HIS A 175 -14.13 -18.50 5.62
N LEU A 176 -13.88 -17.42 6.37
CA LEU A 176 -14.27 -17.31 7.77
C LEU A 176 -15.73 -16.88 7.98
N GLY A 177 -16.34 -16.19 7.02
CA GLY A 177 -17.75 -15.78 7.11
C GLY A 177 -18.05 -14.72 8.17
N GLY A 178 -19.34 -14.50 8.44
CA GLY A 178 -19.81 -13.68 9.56
C GLY A 178 -19.26 -12.24 9.56
N GLN A 179 -18.75 -11.80 10.71
CA GLN A 179 -18.17 -10.46 10.87
C GLN A 179 -16.96 -10.20 9.96
N TYR A 180 -16.22 -11.24 9.56
CA TYR A 180 -15.05 -11.07 8.69
C TYR A 180 -15.43 -10.58 7.28
N ALA A 181 -16.69 -10.75 6.86
CA ALA A 181 -17.20 -10.18 5.60
C ALA A 181 -16.94 -8.67 5.47
N TYR A 182 -16.81 -7.97 6.60
CA TYR A 182 -16.58 -6.53 6.66
C TYR A 182 -15.10 -6.11 6.63
N ALA A 183 -14.14 -7.05 6.56
CA ALA A 183 -12.71 -6.71 6.54
C ALA A 183 -12.34 -5.78 5.37
N GLY A 184 -13.00 -5.92 4.22
CA GLY A 184 -12.78 -5.02 3.07
C GLY A 184 -13.15 -3.55 3.32
N PHE A 185 -13.99 -3.24 4.30
CA PHE A 185 -14.29 -1.85 4.68
C PHE A 185 -13.10 -1.22 5.42
N CYS A 186 -12.32 -1.98 6.18
CA CYS A 186 -11.07 -1.48 6.75
C CYS A 186 -10.04 -1.15 5.65
N ASN A 187 -10.07 -1.88 4.53
CA ASN A 187 -9.29 -1.57 3.33
C ASN A 187 -9.80 -0.31 2.61
N TRP A 188 -11.12 -0.10 2.58
CA TRP A 188 -11.68 1.19 2.15
C TRP A 188 -11.19 2.34 3.02
N GLY A 189 -11.14 2.15 4.34
CA GLY A 189 -10.57 3.14 5.26
C GLY A 189 -9.13 3.51 4.94
N MET A 190 -8.28 2.53 4.61
CA MET A 190 -6.92 2.78 4.08
C MET A 190 -6.95 3.58 2.78
N SER A 191 -7.80 3.21 1.84
CA SER A 191 -7.92 3.88 0.53
C SER A 191 -8.41 5.33 0.66
N ILE A 192 -9.37 5.58 1.55
CA ILE A 192 -9.91 6.92 1.82
C ILE A 192 -8.83 7.81 2.45
N VAL A 193 -8.07 7.28 3.41
CA VAL A 193 -6.95 8.04 4.00
C VAL A 193 -5.89 8.32 2.95
N ASN A 194 -5.48 7.34 2.14
CA ASN A 194 -4.52 7.54 1.06
C ASN A 194 -4.99 8.64 0.08
N THR A 195 -6.20 8.51 -0.47
CA THR A 195 -6.76 9.51 -1.39
C THR A 195 -6.86 10.89 -0.76
N ALA A 196 -7.36 10.99 0.47
CA ALA A 196 -7.52 12.27 1.15
C ALA A 196 -6.16 12.91 1.47
N THR A 197 -5.30 12.23 2.23
CA THR A 197 -4.08 12.82 2.79
C THR A 197 -2.88 12.75 1.85
N GLY A 198 -2.84 11.75 0.97
CA GLY A 198 -1.77 11.56 -0.02
C GLY A 198 -1.98 12.30 -1.33
N HIS A 199 -3.22 12.68 -1.66
CA HIS A 199 -3.52 13.30 -2.95
C HIS A 199 -4.45 14.52 -2.86
N LEU A 200 -5.70 14.38 -2.40
CA LEU A 200 -6.69 15.45 -2.51
C LEU A 200 -6.35 16.68 -1.66
N ILE A 201 -5.88 16.49 -0.42
CA ILE A 201 -5.42 17.58 0.44
C ILE A 201 -4.15 18.21 -0.13
N PRO A 202 -3.08 17.46 -0.47
CA PRO A 202 -1.92 18.02 -1.18
C PRO A 202 -2.31 18.78 -2.45
N TRP A 203 -3.25 18.27 -3.25
CA TRP A 203 -3.71 18.96 -4.45
C TRP A 203 -4.32 20.33 -4.12
N ALA A 204 -5.21 20.39 -3.14
CA ALA A 204 -5.84 21.63 -2.72
C ALA A 204 -4.83 22.67 -2.18
N LEU A 205 -3.74 22.22 -1.55
CA LEU A 205 -2.78 23.10 -0.86
C LEU A 205 -1.54 23.45 -1.71
N MET A 206 -1.09 22.53 -2.55
CA MET A 206 0.21 22.56 -3.23
C MET A 206 0.08 22.46 -4.76
N GLY A 207 -1.12 22.23 -5.28
CA GLY A 207 -1.37 21.96 -6.69
C GLY A 207 -1.30 20.47 -7.03
N TYR A 208 -1.67 20.15 -8.27
CA TYR A 208 -1.85 18.77 -8.72
C TYR A 208 -0.64 17.87 -8.45
N ASN A 209 -0.91 16.67 -7.91
CA ASN A 209 0.04 15.58 -7.80
C ASN A 209 -0.49 14.29 -8.47
N PRO A 210 0.39 13.41 -8.97
CA PRO A 210 0.01 12.15 -9.59
C PRO A 210 -0.90 11.30 -8.69
N GLY A 211 -1.96 10.74 -9.27
CA GLY A 211 -2.98 9.97 -8.57
C GLY A 211 -4.16 10.81 -8.05
N ALA A 212 -4.08 12.14 -8.09
CA ALA A 212 -5.11 13.01 -7.50
C ALA A 212 -6.44 13.00 -8.27
N PHE A 213 -6.42 12.77 -9.58
CA PHE A 213 -7.65 12.69 -10.36
C PHE A 213 -8.44 11.41 -10.07
N GLN A 214 -7.78 10.25 -10.11
CA GLN A 214 -8.37 8.96 -9.77
C GLN A 214 -8.77 8.87 -8.29
N SER A 215 -8.06 9.59 -7.42
CA SER A 215 -8.43 9.75 -6.01
C SER A 215 -9.82 10.31 -5.80
N ILE A 216 -10.34 11.17 -6.69
CA ILE A 216 -11.72 11.69 -6.59
C ILE A 216 -12.72 10.53 -6.60
N PHE A 217 -12.57 9.61 -7.55
CA PHE A 217 -13.48 8.49 -7.73
C PHE A 217 -13.32 7.45 -6.61
N MET A 218 -12.07 7.12 -6.26
CA MET A 218 -11.78 6.16 -5.19
C MET A 218 -12.25 6.69 -3.82
N PHE A 219 -12.05 7.97 -3.52
CA PHE A 219 -12.57 8.61 -2.31
C PHE A 219 -14.10 8.59 -2.27
N ALA A 220 -14.77 9.05 -3.35
CA ALA A 220 -16.22 9.10 -3.41
C ALA A 220 -16.87 7.71 -3.24
N PHE A 221 -16.33 6.69 -3.93
CA PHE A 221 -16.83 5.33 -3.79
C PHE A 221 -16.49 4.72 -2.42
N GLY A 222 -15.32 5.02 -1.86
CA GLY A 222 -14.95 4.59 -0.52
C GLY A 222 -15.89 5.17 0.54
N MET A 223 -16.23 6.46 0.47
CA MET A 223 -17.21 7.09 1.36
C MET A 223 -18.60 6.46 1.20
N TYR A 224 -19.01 6.18 -0.04
CA TYR A 224 -20.23 5.41 -0.31
C TYR A 224 -20.19 4.03 0.33
N ALA A 225 -19.09 3.28 0.21
CA ALA A 225 -18.95 1.97 0.83
C ALA A 225 -19.05 2.09 2.35
N LEU A 226 -18.31 2.99 3.00
CA LEU A 226 -18.38 3.17 4.46
C LEU A 226 -19.75 3.63 4.96
N SER A 227 -20.56 4.31 4.14
CA SER A 227 -21.96 4.63 4.49
C SER A 227 -22.88 3.40 4.62
N ARG A 228 -22.40 2.20 4.26
CA ARG A 228 -23.15 0.93 4.34
C ARG A 228 -22.95 0.18 5.64
N VAL A 229 -22.11 0.70 6.54
CA VAL A 229 -21.92 0.19 7.90
C VAL A 229 -22.33 1.25 8.91
N ASP A 230 -22.45 0.86 10.18
CA ASP A 230 -22.71 1.82 11.24
C ASP A 230 -21.54 2.81 11.41
N GLN A 231 -21.84 3.98 11.97
CA GLN A 231 -20.88 5.08 12.10
C GLN A 231 -19.67 4.72 12.98
N PHE A 232 -19.86 3.86 13.99
CA PHE A 232 -18.76 3.45 14.86
C PHE A 232 -17.77 2.60 14.08
N PHE A 233 -18.23 1.56 13.38
CA PHE A 233 -17.36 0.71 12.58
C PHE A 233 -16.73 1.46 11.38
N ALA A 234 -17.45 2.40 10.75
CA ALA A 234 -16.87 3.31 9.76
C ALA A 234 -15.70 4.11 10.33
N GLY A 235 -15.84 4.63 11.56
CA GLY A 235 -14.76 5.31 12.29
C GLY A 235 -13.54 4.42 12.50
N ILE A 236 -13.75 3.16 12.92
CA ILE A 236 -12.67 2.16 13.06
C ILE A 236 -11.92 1.95 11.73
N CYS A 237 -12.64 1.89 10.61
CA CYS A 237 -12.04 1.75 9.29
C CYS A 237 -11.12 2.95 8.95
N ILE A 238 -11.55 4.18 9.21
CA ILE A 238 -10.73 5.38 8.99
C ILE A 238 -9.50 5.39 9.90
N VAL A 239 -9.66 5.06 11.19
CA VAL A 239 -8.54 4.94 12.13
C VAL A 239 -7.54 3.89 11.68
N ASN A 240 -8.00 2.75 11.16
CA ASN A 240 -7.14 1.74 10.54
C ASN A 240 -6.33 2.34 9.37
N GLY A 241 -6.98 3.15 8.52
CA GLY A 241 -6.30 3.84 7.44
C GLY A 241 -5.19 4.77 7.90
N LEU A 242 -5.45 5.58 8.94
CA LEU A 242 -4.45 6.46 9.55
C LEU A 242 -3.29 5.65 10.15
N LEU A 243 -3.62 4.58 10.89
CA LEU A 243 -2.63 3.71 11.50
C LEU A 243 -1.75 3.02 10.47
N PHE A 244 -2.34 2.50 9.39
CA PHE A 244 -1.58 1.89 8.29
C PHE A 244 -0.54 2.86 7.73
N HIS A 245 -0.92 4.11 7.43
CA HIS A 245 0.01 5.11 6.89
C HIS A 245 1.06 5.50 7.93
N ALA A 246 0.67 5.72 9.19
CA ALA A 246 1.62 6.05 10.25
C ALA A 246 2.68 4.94 10.43
N ILE A 247 2.29 3.67 10.37
CA ILE A 247 3.19 2.54 10.58
C ILE A 247 3.96 2.20 9.31
N CYS A 248 3.29 1.90 8.21
CA CYS A 248 3.96 1.41 7.00
C CYS A 248 4.79 2.51 6.33
N PHE A 249 4.28 3.74 6.32
CA PHE A 249 4.96 4.86 5.71
C PHE A 249 5.83 5.60 6.73
N GLY A 250 5.25 6.05 7.86
CA GLY A 250 6.00 6.79 8.88
C GLY A 250 7.10 5.96 9.55
N VAL A 251 6.74 4.89 10.25
CA VAL A 251 7.70 4.02 10.94
C VAL A 251 8.55 3.25 9.94
N GLY A 252 7.95 2.66 8.91
CA GLY A 252 8.65 1.89 7.89
C GLY A 252 9.75 2.68 7.18
N ALA A 253 9.45 3.90 6.71
CA ALA A 253 10.48 4.74 6.09
C ALA A 253 11.58 5.14 7.08
N ASN A 254 11.25 5.44 8.34
CA ASN A 254 12.27 5.75 9.35
C ASN A 254 13.17 4.54 9.68
N LEU A 255 12.62 3.33 9.71
CA LEU A 255 13.42 2.11 9.91
C LEU A 255 14.42 1.91 8.77
N VAL A 256 14.01 2.15 7.54
CA VAL A 256 14.90 2.04 6.37
C VAL A 256 15.93 3.18 6.36
N LEU A 257 15.47 4.43 6.44
CA LEU A 257 16.32 5.62 6.26
C LEU A 257 17.27 5.86 7.45
N LYS A 258 16.77 5.73 8.69
CA LYS A 258 17.51 6.10 9.90
C LYS A 258 18.13 4.91 10.62
N ALA A 259 17.44 3.77 10.62
CA ALA A 259 17.93 2.57 11.28
C ALA A 259 18.61 1.57 10.32
N HIS A 260 18.64 1.86 9.02
CA HIS A 260 19.26 1.02 7.98
C HIS A 260 18.70 -0.41 7.94
N TRP A 261 17.41 -0.56 8.26
CA TRP A 261 16.74 -1.84 8.11
C TRP A 261 16.56 -2.20 6.64
N PRO A 262 16.52 -3.51 6.30
CA PRO A 262 16.22 -3.95 4.95
C PRO A 262 14.83 -3.47 4.52
N LEU A 263 14.70 -3.05 3.27
CA LEU A 263 13.48 -2.48 2.69
C LEU A 263 12.28 -3.43 2.76
N GLU A 264 12.55 -4.74 2.81
CA GLU A 264 11.59 -5.81 3.01
C GLU A 264 10.79 -5.67 4.31
N ILE A 265 11.29 -4.95 5.32
CA ILE A 265 10.49 -4.66 6.52
C ILE A 265 9.23 -3.89 6.18
N VAL A 266 9.29 -2.97 5.20
CA VAL A 266 8.13 -2.21 4.74
C VAL A 266 7.11 -3.13 4.10
N ALA A 267 7.56 -4.10 3.29
CA ALA A 267 6.69 -5.11 2.70
C ALA A 267 5.98 -5.95 3.78
N VAL A 268 6.70 -6.39 4.82
CA VAL A 268 6.12 -7.16 5.94
C VAL A 268 5.07 -6.33 6.69
N LEU A 269 5.40 -5.08 7.03
CA LEU A 269 4.45 -4.16 7.69
C LEU A 269 3.21 -3.94 6.82
N CYS A 270 3.41 -3.65 5.54
CA CYS A 270 2.32 -3.47 4.57
C CYS A 270 1.41 -4.69 4.55
N PHE A 271 1.97 -5.89 4.43
CA PHE A 271 1.19 -7.12 4.41
C PHE A 271 0.38 -7.32 5.69
N ILE A 272 0.99 -7.18 6.87
CA ILE A 272 0.33 -7.37 8.16
C ILE A 272 -0.84 -6.39 8.34
N PHE A 273 -0.60 -5.10 8.08
CA PHE A 273 -1.60 -4.06 8.29
C PHE A 273 -2.66 -4.00 7.19
N SER A 274 -2.46 -4.69 6.08
CA SER A 274 -3.46 -4.85 5.01
C SER A 274 -4.18 -6.20 5.02
N THR A 275 -3.78 -7.12 5.90
CA THR A 275 -4.41 -8.45 6.07
C THR A 275 -4.94 -8.68 7.48
N ALA A 276 -4.03 -8.95 8.42
CA ALA A 276 -4.33 -9.42 9.76
C ALA A 276 -5.07 -8.36 10.57
N VAL A 277 -4.66 -7.09 10.43
CA VAL A 277 -5.31 -5.98 11.16
C VAL A 277 -6.75 -5.77 10.68
N PRO A 278 -7.05 -5.63 9.37
CA PRO A 278 -8.44 -5.61 8.87
C PRO A 278 -9.31 -6.77 9.35
N LEU A 279 -8.79 -8.00 9.31
CA LEU A 279 -9.51 -9.19 9.78
C LEU A 279 -9.78 -9.14 11.29
N LEU A 280 -8.80 -8.72 12.09
CA LEU A 280 -8.95 -8.56 13.53
C LEU A 280 -9.98 -7.48 13.88
N LEU A 281 -9.90 -6.32 13.24
CA LEU A 281 -10.84 -5.21 13.46
C LEU A 281 -12.27 -5.61 13.07
N ALA A 282 -12.44 -6.31 11.95
CA ALA A 282 -13.74 -6.82 11.55
C ALA A 282 -14.31 -7.79 12.59
N LYS A 283 -13.51 -8.75 13.08
CA LYS A 283 -13.93 -9.67 14.15
C LYS A 283 -14.39 -8.95 15.42
N LEU A 284 -13.64 -7.93 15.84
CA LEU A 284 -13.87 -7.26 17.12
C LEU A 284 -15.02 -6.25 17.07
N PHE A 285 -15.19 -5.56 15.94
CA PHE A 285 -16.01 -4.34 15.88
C PHE A 285 -17.08 -4.34 14.79
N ALA A 286 -17.02 -5.25 13.81
CA ALA A 286 -18.02 -5.26 12.74
C ALA A 286 -19.38 -5.76 13.26
N PRO A 287 -20.49 -5.30 12.69
CA PRO A 287 -21.81 -5.83 13.00
C PRO A 287 -21.87 -7.33 12.68
N GLN A 288 -22.67 -8.07 13.46
CA GLN A 288 -22.93 -9.46 13.14
C GLN A 288 -23.63 -9.53 11.78
N ALA A 289 -22.99 -10.16 10.80
CA ALA A 289 -23.64 -10.42 9.53
C ALA A 289 -24.82 -11.38 9.77
N GLU A 290 -26.00 -11.03 9.23
CA GLU A 290 -27.07 -12.01 9.09
C GLU A 290 -26.49 -13.22 8.34
N LYS A 291 -26.66 -14.42 8.92
CA LYS A 291 -26.20 -15.65 8.28
C LYS A 291 -26.81 -15.70 6.87
N ARG A 292 -25.95 -15.72 5.84
CA ARG A 292 -26.40 -16.07 4.49
C ARG A 292 -26.98 -17.49 4.56
N LEU A 293 -28.29 -17.60 4.41
CA LEU A 293 -29.00 -18.86 4.21
C LEU A 293 -28.62 -19.46 2.86
#